data_AF-A0A7C5WLZ9-F1
#
_entry.id   AF-A0A7C5WLZ9-F1
#
_cell.length_a   1.000
_cell.length_b   1.000
_cell.length_c   1.000
_cell.angle_alpha   90.00
_cell.angle_beta   90.00
_cell.angle_gamma   90.00
#
_symmetry.space_group_name_H-M   'P 1'
#
loop_
_entity.id
_entity.type
_entity.pdbx_description
1 polymer ?
#
loop_
_entity_poly.entity_id
_entity_poly.type
_entity_poly.pdbx_seq_one_letter_code
_entity_poly.pdbx_strand_id
1 'polypeptide(L)'
;MYKGCFKALLILVFFTIIALSPPINAEEVVIFFDTLGKALQLVIEIPGEIRVNSSVQIKLYFTPIRDIDIEYITILIQGCGVSLNTDLYRKAFMRGEVTYTRTINIEPTREGYLEIGVKALYTYREDLLRYSDFGYFYTNATSVRTTLYSELIEKYNKLLVDYEKLRGELSQLINKHSELSEKYNKLLVEHDRLINEYEKLQRNYNTVLEHYNKISEDYNKLITEYNTLKNQNTIISTISAILLAALVILVVVKAKIWGLKRATPSAVDK
;
A
#
# COMPACT_ATOMS: atom_id res chain seq x y z
N MET A 1 68.58 -37.50 -12.76
CA MET A 1 68.10 -37.46 -14.16
C MET A 1 66.62 -37.77 -14.17
N TYR A 2 65.75 -36.77 -14.20
CA TYR A 2 64.39 -36.86 -14.76
C TYR A 2 64.00 -35.44 -15.14
N LYS A 3 64.43 -35.04 -16.34
CA LYS A 3 63.96 -33.87 -17.07
C LYS A 3 63.08 -34.43 -18.19
N GLY A 4 61.86 -33.93 -18.31
CA GLY A 4 61.06 -34.08 -19.52
C GLY A 4 59.68 -34.69 -19.29
N CYS A 5 58.68 -33.83 -19.11
CA CYS A 5 57.55 -33.77 -20.05
C CYS A 5 56.70 -32.54 -19.73
N PHE A 6 57.17 -31.40 -20.22
CA PHE A 6 56.42 -30.16 -20.34
C PHE A 6 55.69 -30.23 -21.68
N LYS A 7 54.44 -30.73 -21.70
CA LYS A 7 53.41 -30.53 -22.76
C LYS A 7 52.21 -31.44 -22.50
N ALA A 8 51.29 -30.97 -21.67
CA ALA A 8 49.86 -31.34 -21.69
C ALA A 8 49.11 -30.31 -20.82
N LEU A 9 49.27 -29.04 -21.18
CA LEU A 9 48.56 -27.91 -20.57
C LEU A 9 47.66 -27.32 -21.65
N LEU A 10 46.49 -27.92 -21.85
CA LEU A 10 45.24 -27.30 -22.31
C LEU A 10 44.20 -28.41 -22.44
N ILE A 11 42.93 -28.13 -22.12
CA ILE A 11 41.80 -29.06 -22.08
C ILE A 11 41.66 -29.80 -20.74
N LEU A 12 41.68 -29.03 -19.64
CA LEU A 12 41.11 -29.45 -18.35
C LEU A 12 40.66 -28.22 -17.56
N VAL A 13 39.79 -27.41 -18.18
CA VAL A 13 39.00 -26.39 -17.50
C VAL A 13 37.63 -26.41 -18.14
N PHE A 14 36.66 -27.02 -17.45
CA PHE A 14 35.28 -26.56 -17.26
C PHE A 14 34.48 -27.72 -16.64
N PHE A 15 34.77 -28.02 -15.37
CA PHE A 15 33.81 -28.69 -14.49
C PHE A 15 33.22 -27.63 -13.55
N THR A 16 31.88 -27.61 -13.49
CA THR A 16 31.04 -27.19 -12.35
C THR A 16 31.21 -25.78 -11.78
N ILE A 17 30.19 -24.94 -12.04
CA ILE A 17 29.33 -24.19 -11.09
C ILE A 17 28.54 -23.19 -11.94
N ILE A 18 27.25 -23.43 -12.19
CA ILE A 18 26.21 -22.38 -12.27
C ILE A 18 24.89 -23.01 -11.80
N ALA A 19 24.67 -23.01 -10.48
CA ALA A 19 23.33 -22.76 -9.96
C ALA A 19 23.32 -21.27 -9.60
N LEU A 20 22.95 -20.41 -10.54
CA LEU A 20 22.55 -19.03 -10.32
C LEU A 20 21.86 -18.60 -11.62
N SER A 21 20.53 -18.39 -11.55
CA SER A 21 19.67 -17.67 -12.51
C SER A 21 20.22 -17.46 -13.93
N PRO A 22 19.62 -18.06 -14.99
CA PRO A 22 20.03 -17.72 -16.35
C PRO A 22 19.87 -16.20 -16.58
N PRO A 23 20.84 -15.56 -17.25
CA PRO A 23 20.86 -14.13 -17.45
C PRO A 23 19.64 -13.70 -18.28
N ILE A 24 18.85 -12.82 -17.67
CA ILE A 24 17.75 -12.09 -18.27
C ILE A 24 18.32 -11.23 -19.41
N ASN A 25 17.76 -11.38 -20.62
CA ASN A 25 18.08 -10.65 -21.87
C ASN A 25 19.23 -11.20 -22.74
N ALA A 26 19.02 -12.38 -23.31
CA ALA A 26 19.29 -12.67 -24.72
C ALA A 26 18.36 -13.83 -25.12
N GLU A 27 17.93 -13.91 -26.37
CA GLU A 27 17.32 -15.12 -26.92
C GLU A 27 18.29 -16.29 -26.69
N GLU A 28 18.06 -17.09 -25.65
CA GLU A 28 18.98 -18.14 -25.25
C GLU A 28 18.98 -19.21 -26.34
N VAL A 29 20.02 -19.23 -27.18
CA VAL A 29 20.16 -20.25 -28.23
C VAL A 29 20.61 -21.54 -27.55
N VAL A 30 19.78 -22.58 -27.66
CA VAL A 30 20.11 -23.93 -27.22
C VAL A 30 20.95 -24.60 -28.29
N ILE A 31 22.07 -25.17 -27.85
CA ILE A 31 23.04 -25.86 -28.73
C ILE A 31 23.07 -27.34 -28.36
N PHE A 32 22.78 -28.19 -29.33
CA PHE A 32 23.00 -29.64 -29.22
C PHE A 32 24.26 -30.03 -29.97
N PHE A 33 25.08 -30.89 -29.36
CA PHE A 33 26.29 -31.45 -29.97
C PHE A 33 26.21 -32.97 -29.88
N ASP A 34 26.38 -33.65 -31.01
CA ASP A 34 26.46 -35.11 -31.05
C ASP A 34 27.30 -35.60 -32.25
N THR A 35 27.59 -36.89 -32.29
CA THR A 35 28.20 -37.60 -33.41
C THR A 35 27.23 -38.59 -34.02
N LEU A 36 26.84 -38.37 -35.27
CA LEU A 36 26.03 -39.30 -36.06
C LEU A 36 26.91 -40.46 -36.54
N GLY A 37 26.95 -41.55 -35.77
CA GLY A 37 27.84 -42.67 -36.04
C GLY A 37 29.29 -42.31 -35.69
N LYS A 38 30.27 -42.89 -36.38
CA LYS A 38 31.70 -42.76 -36.02
C LYS A 38 32.43 -41.60 -36.69
N ALA A 39 31.92 -41.06 -37.78
CA ALA A 39 32.69 -40.15 -38.65
C ALA A 39 31.98 -38.82 -38.98
N LEU A 40 30.82 -38.52 -38.41
CA LEU A 40 30.06 -37.31 -38.70
C LEU A 40 29.64 -36.59 -37.42
N GLN A 41 30.18 -35.40 -37.16
CA GLN A 41 29.75 -34.54 -36.05
C GLN A 41 28.54 -33.70 -36.48
N LEU A 42 27.62 -33.50 -35.55
CA LEU A 42 26.39 -32.73 -35.68
C LEU A 42 26.34 -31.66 -34.59
N VAL A 43 26.10 -30.41 -35.00
CA VAL A 43 25.72 -29.32 -34.10
C VAL A 43 24.38 -28.74 -34.55
N ILE A 44 23.46 -28.54 -33.60
CA ILE A 44 22.15 -27.92 -33.84
C ILE A 44 22.03 -26.68 -32.98
N GLU A 45 21.75 -25.54 -33.60
CA GLU A 45 21.41 -24.29 -32.92
C GLU A 45 19.92 -23.98 -33.11
N ILE A 46 19.20 -23.83 -32.01
CA ILE A 46 17.77 -23.50 -31.98
C ILE A 46 17.46 -22.52 -30.85
N PRO A 47 16.53 -21.56 -31.01
CA PRO A 47 16.10 -20.73 -29.89
C PRO A 47 15.49 -21.55 -28.75
N GLY A 48 15.83 -21.22 -27.50
CA GLY A 48 15.42 -21.96 -26.30
C GLY A 48 13.95 -21.82 -25.95
N GLU A 49 13.30 -20.75 -26.41
CA GLU A 49 11.85 -20.62 -26.45
C GLU A 49 11.41 -20.00 -27.76
N ILE A 50 10.29 -20.47 -28.30
CA ILE A 50 9.71 -19.96 -29.55
C ILE A 50 8.28 -19.46 -29.28
N ARG A 51 7.92 -18.31 -29.88
CA ARG A 51 6.53 -17.83 -29.83
C ARG A 51 5.67 -18.56 -30.85
N VAL A 52 4.45 -18.93 -30.46
CA VAL A 52 3.45 -19.45 -31.40
C VAL A 52 3.25 -18.47 -32.57
N ASN A 53 3.17 -19.00 -33.80
CA ASN A 53 3.03 -18.28 -35.06
C ASN A 53 4.20 -17.30 -35.35
N SER A 54 5.39 -17.61 -34.85
CA SER A 54 6.62 -16.90 -35.23
C SER A 54 7.49 -17.78 -36.14
N SER A 55 8.03 -17.18 -37.19
CA SER A 55 8.97 -17.85 -38.09
C SER A 55 10.36 -17.85 -37.47
N VAL A 56 10.94 -19.04 -37.31
CA VAL A 56 12.23 -19.25 -36.64
C VAL A 56 13.16 -20.08 -37.51
N GLN A 57 14.45 -19.76 -37.45
CA GLN A 57 15.51 -20.49 -38.14
C GLN A 57 16.22 -21.47 -37.20
N ILE A 58 16.34 -22.71 -37.64
CA ILE A 58 17.16 -23.75 -37.01
C ILE A 58 18.40 -23.94 -37.87
N LYS A 59 19.59 -23.81 -37.28
CA LYS A 59 20.85 -24.02 -38.00
C LYS A 59 21.45 -25.36 -37.61
N LEU A 60 21.93 -26.07 -38.62
CA LEU A 60 22.52 -27.40 -38.52
C LEU A 60 23.92 -27.34 -39.12
N TYR A 61 24.89 -27.84 -38.39
CA TYR A 61 26.27 -27.93 -38.83
C TYR A 61 26.70 -29.39 -38.85
N PHE A 62 27.24 -29.81 -39.98
CA PHE A 62 27.73 -31.16 -40.20
C PHE A 62 29.23 -31.08 -40.47
N THR A 63 30.03 -31.70 -39.61
CA THR A 63 31.49 -31.72 -39.74
C THR A 63 31.97 -33.16 -39.76
N PRO A 64 32.25 -33.75 -40.94
CA PRO A 64 32.76 -35.09 -41.02
C PRO A 64 34.22 -35.11 -40.55
N ILE A 65 34.61 -36.13 -39.80
CA ILE A 65 35.97 -36.27 -39.26
C ILE A 65 36.96 -36.68 -40.37
N ARG A 66 36.43 -37.27 -41.45
CA ARG A 66 37.18 -37.74 -42.62
C ARG A 66 36.29 -37.66 -43.85
N ASP A 67 36.84 -37.89 -45.04
CA ASP A 67 36.06 -37.92 -46.27
C ASP A 67 34.97 -39.00 -46.20
N ILE A 68 33.72 -38.61 -46.44
CA ILE A 68 32.55 -39.49 -46.42
C ILE A 68 31.70 -39.35 -47.68
N ASP A 69 31.15 -40.47 -48.14
CA ASP A 69 30.14 -40.54 -49.18
C ASP A 69 28.77 -40.74 -48.53
N ILE A 70 27.91 -39.73 -48.59
CA ILE A 70 26.58 -39.71 -47.98
C ILE A 70 25.59 -40.43 -48.89
N GLU A 71 24.90 -41.42 -48.35
CA GLU A 71 23.71 -41.99 -48.96
C GLU A 71 22.53 -41.02 -48.76
N TYR A 72 22.25 -40.66 -47.51
CA TYR A 72 21.32 -39.60 -47.14
C TYR A 72 21.64 -39.01 -45.75
N ILE A 73 21.27 -37.75 -45.56
CA ILE A 73 21.05 -37.13 -44.26
C ILE A 73 19.64 -36.58 -44.30
N THR A 74 18.78 -37.01 -43.37
CA THR A 74 17.39 -36.51 -43.29
C THR A 74 17.12 -35.92 -41.92
N ILE A 75 16.29 -34.89 -41.90
CA ILE A 75 15.80 -34.27 -40.68
C ILE A 75 14.31 -34.53 -40.53
N LEU A 76 13.91 -34.82 -39.30
CA LEU A 76 12.55 -34.88 -38.81
C LEU A 76 12.37 -33.75 -37.79
N ILE A 77 11.40 -32.88 -37.99
CA ILE A 77 10.96 -31.90 -36.99
C ILE A 77 9.46 -32.10 -36.80
N GLN A 78 9.04 -32.36 -35.58
CA GLN A 78 7.63 -32.60 -35.28
C GLN A 78 7.21 -31.98 -33.95
N GLY A 79 5.90 -31.82 -33.78
CA GLY A 79 5.32 -31.20 -32.59
C GLY A 79 4.91 -29.75 -32.84
N CYS A 80 4.12 -29.18 -31.92
CA CYS A 80 3.68 -27.78 -31.98
C CYS A 80 3.01 -27.36 -33.31
N GLY A 81 2.38 -28.30 -34.02
CA GLY A 81 1.77 -28.07 -35.34
C GLY A 81 2.75 -28.08 -36.52
N VAL A 82 4.04 -28.33 -36.28
CA VAL A 82 5.05 -28.59 -37.30
C VAL A 82 5.12 -30.09 -37.58
N SER A 83 5.22 -30.46 -38.86
CA SER A 83 5.56 -31.82 -39.30
C SER A 83 6.40 -31.69 -40.57
N LEU A 84 7.72 -31.82 -40.40
CA LEU A 84 8.70 -31.69 -41.45
C LEU A 84 9.55 -32.96 -41.48
N ASN A 85 9.62 -33.60 -42.63
CA ASN A 85 10.54 -34.71 -42.88
C ASN A 85 11.15 -34.52 -44.26
N THR A 86 12.45 -34.21 -44.33
CA THR A 86 13.11 -33.85 -45.59
C THR A 86 14.58 -34.27 -45.63
N ASP A 87 15.08 -34.51 -46.83
CA ASP A 87 16.47 -34.85 -47.10
C ASP A 87 17.30 -33.54 -47.11
N LEU A 88 18.29 -33.43 -46.22
CA LEU A 88 19.24 -32.33 -46.18
C LEU A 88 20.37 -32.51 -47.20
N TYR A 89 20.79 -33.76 -47.36
CA TYR A 89 21.80 -34.22 -48.31
C TYR A 89 21.42 -35.61 -48.81
N ARG A 90 21.69 -35.89 -50.08
CA ARG A 90 21.47 -37.20 -50.70
C ARG A 90 22.53 -37.42 -51.77
N LYS A 91 23.16 -38.60 -51.78
CA LYS A 91 24.20 -38.99 -52.75
C LYS A 91 25.27 -37.90 -52.91
N ALA A 92 25.81 -37.44 -51.79
CA ALA A 92 26.73 -36.30 -51.73
C ALA A 92 28.09 -36.70 -51.15
N PHE A 93 29.17 -36.15 -51.69
CA PHE A 93 30.50 -36.27 -51.10
C PHE A 93 30.74 -35.11 -50.13
N MET A 94 31.20 -35.41 -48.92
CA MET A 94 31.66 -34.41 -47.96
C MET A 94 33.11 -34.65 -47.61
N ARG A 95 33.91 -33.59 -47.70
CA ARG A 95 35.33 -33.61 -47.35
C ARG A 95 35.49 -33.55 -45.84
N GLY A 96 36.42 -34.36 -45.32
CA GLY A 96 36.82 -34.36 -43.91
C GLY A 96 37.24 -32.98 -43.43
N GLU A 97 36.93 -32.69 -42.17
CA GLU A 97 37.25 -31.45 -41.44
C GLU A 97 36.61 -30.17 -42.02
N VAL A 98 35.70 -30.30 -42.99
CA VAL A 98 34.95 -29.17 -43.55
C VAL A 98 33.55 -29.12 -42.95
N THR A 99 33.16 -27.97 -42.39
CA THR A 99 31.81 -27.78 -41.84
C THR A 99 30.82 -27.39 -42.93
N TYR A 100 29.72 -28.14 -43.02
CA TYR A 100 28.62 -27.90 -43.93
C TYR A 100 27.38 -27.42 -43.17
N THR A 101 26.85 -26.26 -43.54
CA THR A 101 25.70 -25.65 -42.84
C THR A 101 24.39 -25.85 -43.61
N ARG A 102 23.30 -26.08 -42.87
CA ARG A 102 21.92 -26.03 -43.36
C ARG A 102 21.06 -25.20 -42.42
N THR A 103 20.14 -24.44 -42.99
CA THR A 103 19.17 -23.64 -42.25
C THR A 103 17.78 -24.11 -42.61
N ILE A 104 16.96 -24.39 -41.61
CA ILE A 104 15.56 -24.79 -41.75
C ILE A 104 14.69 -23.74 -41.09
N ASN A 105 13.68 -23.27 -41.82
CA ASN A 105 12.69 -22.35 -41.27
C ASN A 105 11.47 -23.14 -40.83
N ILE A 106 10.97 -22.84 -39.63
CA ILE A 106 9.76 -23.42 -39.08
C ILE A 106 8.83 -22.33 -38.56
N GLU A 107 7.54 -22.61 -38.53
CA GLU A 107 6.52 -21.74 -37.94
C GLU A 107 5.56 -22.61 -37.12
N PRO A 108 5.80 -22.79 -35.81
CA PRO A 108 4.94 -23.60 -34.98
C PRO A 108 3.64 -22.87 -34.66
N THR A 109 2.52 -23.60 -34.72
CA THR A 109 1.16 -23.05 -34.61
C THR A 109 0.46 -23.40 -33.30
N ARG A 110 1.09 -24.25 -32.46
CA ARG A 110 0.53 -24.69 -31.18
C ARG A 110 1.59 -24.66 -30.08
N GLU A 111 1.13 -24.57 -28.84
CA GLU A 111 2.00 -24.70 -27.67
C GLU A 111 2.44 -26.16 -27.46
N GLY A 112 3.61 -26.34 -26.86
CA GLY A 112 4.15 -27.65 -26.52
C GLY A 112 5.67 -27.72 -26.66
N TYR A 113 6.17 -28.92 -26.94
CA TYR A 113 7.58 -29.15 -27.22
C TYR A 113 7.78 -29.51 -28.68
N LEU A 114 8.80 -28.91 -29.28
CA LEU A 114 9.27 -29.27 -30.60
C LEU A 114 10.32 -30.36 -30.46
N GLU A 115 10.17 -31.43 -31.23
CA GLU A 115 11.11 -32.55 -31.27
C GLU A 115 11.90 -32.48 -32.57
N ILE A 116 13.20 -32.76 -32.50
CA ILE A 116 14.09 -32.79 -33.65
C ILE A 116 14.82 -34.13 -33.69
N GLY A 117 14.78 -34.77 -34.85
CA GLY A 117 15.56 -35.95 -35.17
C GLY A 117 16.40 -35.75 -36.42
N VAL A 118 17.64 -36.23 -36.41
CA VAL A 118 18.52 -36.23 -37.58
C VAL A 118 19.05 -37.65 -37.75
N LYS A 119 18.89 -38.23 -38.94
CA LYS A 119 19.51 -39.52 -39.30
C LYS A 119 20.42 -39.37 -40.50
N ALA A 120 21.52 -40.11 -40.47
CA ALA A 120 22.50 -40.13 -41.54
C ALA A 120 22.89 -41.57 -41.87
N LEU A 121 22.94 -41.89 -43.15
CA LEU A 121 23.55 -43.11 -43.66
C LEU A 121 24.68 -42.69 -44.61
N TYR A 122 25.88 -43.16 -44.34
CA TYR A 122 27.05 -42.82 -45.14
C TYR A 122 28.04 -43.98 -45.20
N THR A 123 29.00 -43.84 -46.09
CA THR A 123 30.15 -44.74 -46.18
C THR A 123 31.44 -43.94 -46.07
N TYR A 124 32.46 -44.55 -45.50
CA TYR A 124 33.77 -43.95 -45.37
C TYR A 124 34.86 -45.00 -45.56
N ARG A 125 36.07 -44.53 -45.84
CA ARG A 125 37.25 -45.40 -45.87
C ARG A 125 38.05 -45.24 -44.60
N GLU A 126 38.51 -46.37 -44.11
CA GLU A 126 39.52 -46.47 -43.06
C GLU A 126 40.51 -47.54 -43.51
N ASP A 127 41.77 -47.13 -43.67
CA ASP A 127 42.82 -47.88 -44.35
C ASP A 127 42.39 -48.37 -45.76
N LEU A 128 42.32 -49.68 -45.97
CA LEU A 128 41.93 -50.31 -47.24
C LEU A 128 40.48 -50.78 -47.26
N LEU A 129 39.71 -50.56 -46.18
CA LEU A 129 38.35 -51.06 -46.03
C LEU A 129 37.33 -49.93 -46.17
N ARG A 130 36.19 -50.28 -46.78
CA ARG A 130 35.01 -49.41 -46.85
C ARG A 130 34.02 -49.84 -45.77
N TYR A 131 33.64 -48.88 -44.95
CA TYR A 131 32.64 -49.07 -43.91
C TYR A 131 31.37 -48.32 -44.28
N SER A 132 30.22 -48.89 -43.89
CA SER A 132 28.93 -48.22 -43.91
C SER A 132 28.51 -48.00 -42.47
N ASP A 133 28.02 -46.80 -42.17
CA ASP A 133 27.62 -46.43 -40.82
C ASP A 133 26.32 -45.63 -40.82
N PHE A 134 25.55 -45.81 -39.76
CA PHE A 134 24.26 -45.19 -39.57
C PHE A 134 24.25 -44.45 -38.24
N GLY A 135 24.01 -43.14 -38.30
CA GLY A 135 23.86 -42.27 -37.14
C GLY A 135 22.43 -41.79 -36.99
N TYR A 136 21.97 -41.69 -35.75
CA TYR A 136 20.67 -41.11 -35.42
C TYR A 136 20.75 -40.28 -34.15
N PHE A 137 20.18 -39.08 -34.20
CA PHE A 137 19.99 -38.17 -33.09
C PHE A 137 18.50 -37.87 -32.96
N TYR A 138 17.98 -37.82 -31.73
CA TYR A 138 16.60 -37.43 -31.45
C TYR A 138 16.47 -36.80 -30.07
N THR A 139 15.86 -35.62 -29.99
CA THR A 139 15.64 -34.93 -28.72
C THR A 139 14.43 -34.00 -28.76
N ASN A 140 13.96 -33.63 -27.57
CA ASN A 140 13.10 -32.45 -27.38
C ASN A 140 14.00 -31.21 -27.50
N ALA A 141 13.77 -30.41 -28.54
CA ALA A 141 14.67 -29.34 -28.93
C ALA A 141 14.38 -28.01 -28.22
N THR A 142 13.10 -27.63 -28.14
CA THR A 142 12.69 -26.35 -27.55
C THR A 142 11.22 -26.34 -27.18
N SER A 143 10.80 -25.39 -26.34
CA SER A 143 9.39 -25.19 -26.00
C SER A 143 8.77 -24.06 -26.83
N VAL A 144 7.52 -24.26 -27.26
CA VAL A 144 6.74 -23.25 -27.98
C VAL A 144 5.61 -22.78 -27.07
N ARG A 145 5.50 -21.46 -26.89
CA ARG A 145 4.55 -20.83 -25.96
C ARG A 145 3.92 -19.59 -26.58
N THR A 146 2.68 -19.28 -26.19
CA THR A 146 2.02 -18.02 -26.59
C THR A 146 2.63 -16.83 -25.87
N THR A 147 2.86 -16.98 -24.57
CA THR A 147 3.56 -16.00 -23.73
C THR A 147 4.92 -16.55 -23.34
N LEU A 148 5.98 -15.81 -23.66
CA LEU A 148 7.35 -16.22 -23.34
C LEU A 148 7.60 -16.11 -21.83
N TYR A 149 8.56 -16.88 -21.33
CA TYR A 149 8.94 -16.84 -19.93
C TYR A 149 9.45 -15.45 -19.50
N SER A 150 10.18 -14.76 -20.38
CA SER A 150 10.65 -13.39 -20.15
C SER A 150 9.50 -12.39 -19.96
N GLU A 151 8.45 -12.48 -20.78
CA GLU A 151 7.25 -11.65 -20.64
C GLU A 151 6.49 -11.94 -19.34
N LEU A 152 6.48 -13.21 -18.92
CA LEU A 152 5.85 -13.60 -17.66
C LEU A 152 6.62 -13.05 -16.46
N ILE A 153 7.95 -13.08 -16.49
CA ILE A 153 8.81 -12.45 -15.48
C ILE A 153 8.56 -10.95 -15.41
N GLU A 154 8.46 -10.27 -16.56
CA GLU A 154 8.20 -8.83 -16.58
C GLU A 154 6.85 -8.50 -15.94
N LYS A 155 5.79 -9.24 -16.29
CA LYS A 155 4.47 -9.12 -15.66
C LYS A 155 4.52 -9.38 -14.15
N TYR A 156 5.26 -10.40 -13.73
CA TYR A 156 5.44 -10.71 -12.31
C TYR A 156 6.15 -9.58 -11.57
N ASN A 157 7.24 -9.05 -12.11
CA ASN A 157 7.99 -7.95 -11.50
C ASN A 157 7.14 -6.68 -11.38
N LYS A 158 6.33 -6.39 -12.40
CA LYS A 158 5.38 -5.27 -12.33
C LYS A 158 4.35 -5.46 -11.22
N LEU A 159 3.78 -6.66 -11.11
CA LEU A 159 2.82 -6.99 -10.05
C LEU A 159 3.46 -6.89 -8.65
N LEU A 160 4.73 -7.29 -8.52
CA LEU A 160 5.47 -7.19 -7.25
C LEU A 160 5.65 -5.72 -6.83
N VAL A 161 5.97 -4.83 -7.77
CA VAL A 161 6.07 -3.38 -7.51
C VAL A 161 4.73 -2.80 -7.06
N ASP A 162 3.64 -3.16 -7.76
CA ASP A 162 2.29 -2.71 -7.40
C ASP A 162 1.87 -3.21 -6.02
N TYR A 163 2.22 -4.46 -5.67
CA TYR A 163 1.96 -5.04 -4.36
C TYR A 163 2.68 -4.28 -3.24
N GLU A 164 3.98 -4.03 -3.38
CA GLU A 164 4.74 -3.29 -2.36
C GLU A 164 4.23 -1.86 -2.18
N LYS A 165 3.80 -1.22 -3.28
CA LYS A 165 3.14 0.10 -3.21
C LYS A 165 1.85 0.04 -2.38
N LEU A 166 0.96 -0.90 -2.68
CA LEU A 166 -0.30 -1.07 -1.95
C LEU A 166 -0.07 -1.37 -0.47
N ARG A 167 0.93 -2.19 -0.16
CA ARG A 167 1.35 -2.49 1.21
C ARG A 167 1.79 -1.23 1.95
N GLY A 168 2.56 -0.36 1.30
CA GLY A 168 2.96 0.93 1.84
C GLY A 168 1.76 1.86 2.12
N GLU A 169 0.83 1.96 1.17
CA GLU A 169 -0.40 2.75 1.31
C GLU A 169 -1.27 2.25 2.48
N LEU A 170 -1.42 0.93 2.64
CA LEU A 170 -2.15 0.33 3.74
C LEU A 170 -1.51 0.67 5.10
N SER A 171 -0.18 0.60 5.19
CA SER A 171 0.54 0.99 6.42
C SER A 171 0.30 2.46 6.79
N GLN A 172 0.29 3.36 5.80
CA GLN A 172 -0.02 4.77 6.03
C GLN A 172 -1.47 4.97 6.49
N LEU A 173 -2.42 4.21 5.92
CA LEU A 173 -3.81 4.27 6.30
C LEU A 173 -4.03 3.80 7.74
N ILE A 174 -3.38 2.72 8.15
CA ILE A 174 -3.41 2.21 9.54
C ILE A 174 -2.91 3.28 10.51
N ASN A 175 -1.80 3.95 10.20
CA ASN A 175 -1.27 5.03 11.05
C ASN A 175 -2.24 6.21 11.16
N LYS A 176 -2.80 6.67 10.02
CA LYS A 176 -3.81 7.74 10.01
C LYS A 176 -5.05 7.38 10.83
N HIS A 177 -5.51 6.14 10.73
CA HIS A 177 -6.63 5.65 11.52
C HIS A 177 -6.32 5.66 13.02
N SER A 178 -5.12 5.23 13.42
CA SER A 178 -4.67 5.28 14.82
C SER A 178 -4.63 6.72 15.35
N GLU A 179 -4.06 7.65 14.60
CA GLU A 179 -4.03 9.07 14.98
C GLU A 179 -5.44 9.67 15.12
N LEU A 180 -6.35 9.32 14.22
CA LEU A 180 -7.73 9.79 14.27
C LEU A 180 -8.46 9.23 15.49
N SER A 181 -8.24 7.95 15.82
CA SER A 181 -8.79 7.32 17.02
C SER A 181 -8.29 8.00 18.30
N GLU A 182 -7.00 8.35 18.37
CA GLU A 182 -6.46 9.08 19.52
C GLU A 182 -7.09 10.48 19.65
N LYS A 183 -7.22 11.22 18.53
CA LYS A 183 -7.89 12.53 18.51
C LYS A 183 -9.35 12.43 18.95
N TYR A 184 -10.07 11.41 18.49
CA TYR A 184 -11.45 11.17 18.88
C TYR A 184 -11.57 10.94 20.39
N ASN A 185 -10.69 10.11 20.97
CA ASN A 185 -10.69 9.85 22.42
C ASN A 185 -10.39 11.12 23.23
N LYS A 186 -9.46 11.97 22.77
CA LYS A 186 -9.20 13.27 23.42
C LYS A 186 -10.43 14.18 23.39
N LEU A 187 -11.10 14.26 22.25
CA LEU A 187 -12.31 15.06 22.09
C LEU A 187 -13.45 14.56 22.99
N LEU A 188 -13.59 13.24 23.15
CA LEU A 188 -14.58 12.65 24.05
C LEU A 188 -14.34 13.08 25.51
N VAL A 189 -13.09 13.03 25.97
CA VAL A 189 -12.72 13.47 27.32
C VAL A 189 -12.98 14.98 27.51
N GLU A 190 -12.66 15.81 26.52
CA GLU A 190 -12.95 17.25 26.58
C GLU A 190 -14.46 17.54 26.61
N HIS A 191 -15.23 16.80 25.83
CA HIS A 191 -16.69 16.90 25.82
C HIS A 191 -17.29 16.56 27.18
N ASP A 192 -16.86 15.44 27.80
CA ASP A 192 -17.33 15.05 29.13
C ASP A 192 -16.94 16.07 30.20
N ARG A 193 -15.75 16.66 30.08
CA ARG A 193 -15.32 17.76 30.95
C ARG A 193 -16.24 18.97 30.80
N LEU A 194 -16.58 19.36 29.57
CA LEU A 194 -17.45 20.50 29.30
C LEU A 194 -18.87 20.30 29.86
N ILE A 195 -19.42 19.09 29.73
CA ILE A 195 -20.70 18.73 30.36
C ILE A 195 -20.64 18.95 31.88
N ASN A 196 -19.60 18.44 32.54
CA ASN A 196 -19.43 18.61 33.98
C ASN A 196 -19.28 20.08 34.40
N GLU A 197 -18.58 20.90 33.60
CA GLU A 197 -18.44 22.34 33.85
C GLU A 197 -19.79 23.06 33.67
N TYR A 198 -20.57 22.70 32.64
CA TYR A 198 -21.91 23.23 32.42
C TYR A 198 -22.86 22.91 33.58
N GLU A 199 -22.89 21.67 34.06
CA GLU A 199 -23.71 21.26 35.21
C GLU A 199 -23.34 22.00 36.51
N LYS A 200 -22.05 22.27 36.73
CA LYS A 200 -21.60 23.11 37.86
C LYS A 200 -22.08 24.55 37.71
N LEU A 201 -21.96 25.12 36.51
CA LEU A 201 -22.42 26.48 36.24
C LEU A 201 -23.93 26.61 36.45
N GLN A 202 -24.70 25.63 35.99
CA GLN A 202 -26.16 25.59 36.18
C GLN A 202 -26.55 25.56 37.67
N ARG A 203 -25.86 24.75 38.49
CA ARG A 203 -26.07 24.74 39.94
C ARG A 203 -25.75 26.08 40.58
N ASN A 204 -24.62 26.69 40.24
CA ASN A 204 -24.24 28.00 40.74
C ASN A 204 -25.25 29.08 40.37
N TYR A 205 -25.74 29.06 39.12
CA TYR A 205 -26.79 29.97 38.67
C TYR A 205 -28.06 29.84 39.52
N ASN A 206 -28.52 28.61 39.79
CA ASN A 206 -29.70 28.38 40.62
C ASN A 206 -29.49 28.90 42.06
N THR A 207 -28.32 28.68 42.65
CA THR A 207 -27.99 29.24 43.99
C THR A 207 -28.02 30.77 44.00
N VAL A 208 -27.46 31.42 42.97
CA VAL A 208 -27.50 32.89 42.84
C VAL A 208 -28.93 33.38 42.69
N LEU A 209 -29.77 32.68 41.92
CA LEU A 209 -31.18 33.01 41.74
C LEU A 209 -31.96 32.92 43.06
N GLU A 210 -31.73 31.88 43.85
CA GLU A 210 -32.33 31.74 45.19
C GLU A 210 -31.92 32.89 46.13
N HIS A 211 -30.62 33.23 46.14
CA HIS A 211 -30.12 34.37 46.92
C HIS A 211 -30.76 35.69 46.48
N TYR A 212 -30.86 35.93 45.18
CA TYR A 212 -31.51 37.11 44.62
C TYR A 212 -32.97 37.21 45.06
N ASN A 213 -33.73 36.11 44.97
CA ASN A 213 -35.13 36.07 45.39
C ASN A 213 -35.27 36.40 46.88
N LYS A 214 -34.41 35.85 47.73
CA LYS A 214 -34.40 36.15 49.17
C LYS A 214 -34.12 37.62 49.46
N ILE A 215 -33.12 38.21 48.80
CA ILE A 215 -32.81 39.64 48.94
C ILE A 215 -34.00 40.50 48.47
N SER A 216 -34.68 40.11 47.40
CA SER A 216 -35.87 40.80 46.90
C SER A 216 -37.01 40.79 47.93
N GLU A 217 -37.26 39.64 48.58
CA GLU A 217 -38.25 39.53 49.66
C GLU A 217 -37.88 40.39 50.87
N ASP A 218 -36.62 40.34 51.31
CA ASP A 218 -36.15 41.13 52.46
C ASP A 218 -36.20 42.65 52.17
N TYR A 219 -35.87 43.05 50.94
CA TYR A 219 -36.03 44.44 50.49
C TYR A 219 -37.49 44.91 50.53
N ASN A 220 -38.44 44.07 50.08
CA ASN A 220 -39.87 44.39 50.15
C ASN A 220 -40.37 44.50 51.59
N LYS A 221 -39.88 43.65 52.51
CA LYS A 221 -40.17 43.78 53.96
C LYS A 221 -39.64 45.10 54.50
N LEU A 222 -38.39 45.44 54.19
CA LEU A 222 -37.76 46.68 54.65
C LEU A 222 -38.51 47.93 54.15
N ILE A 223 -38.99 47.93 52.89
CA ILE A 223 -39.87 49.00 52.38
C ILE A 223 -41.14 49.13 53.21
N THR A 224 -41.76 47.99 53.54
CA THR A 224 -43.02 47.96 54.31
C THR A 224 -42.81 48.50 55.73
N GLU A 225 -41.73 48.07 56.40
CA GLU A 225 -41.32 48.57 57.72
C GLU A 225 -41.02 50.07 57.68
N TYR A 226 -40.23 50.52 56.70
CA TYR A 226 -39.92 51.94 56.52
C TYR A 226 -41.19 52.79 56.35
N ASN A 227 -42.12 52.35 55.50
CA ASN A 227 -43.39 53.05 55.30
C ASN A 227 -44.24 53.09 56.59
N THR A 228 -44.24 52.00 57.35
CA THR A 228 -44.92 51.93 58.65
C THR A 228 -44.32 52.91 59.65
N LEU A 229 -42.99 52.93 59.78
CA LEU A 229 -42.28 53.83 60.69
C LEU A 229 -42.45 55.29 60.30
N LYS A 230 -42.42 55.58 59.00
CA LYS A 230 -42.72 56.91 58.44
C LYS A 230 -44.12 57.38 58.84
N ASN A 231 -45.12 56.51 58.71
CA ASN A 231 -46.50 56.83 59.12
C ASN A 231 -46.65 57.01 60.64
N GLN A 232 -45.96 56.20 61.44
CA GLN A 232 -45.95 56.39 62.90
C GLN A 232 -45.33 57.75 63.27
N ASN A 233 -44.23 58.13 62.62
CA ASN A 233 -43.57 59.40 62.87
C ASN A 233 -44.45 60.60 62.48
N THR A 234 -45.22 60.51 61.38
CA THR A 234 -46.20 61.56 61.03
C THR A 234 -47.34 61.66 62.04
N ILE A 235 -47.83 60.52 62.55
CA ILE A 235 -48.83 60.52 63.63
C ILE A 235 -48.26 61.15 64.91
N ILE A 236 -47.04 60.78 65.33
CA ILE A 236 -46.40 61.36 66.51
C ILE A 236 -46.20 62.88 66.34
N SER A 237 -45.72 63.33 65.18
CA SER A 237 -45.51 64.75 64.93
C SER A 237 -46.82 65.54 65.00
N THR A 238 -47.91 65.02 64.42
CA THR A 238 -49.24 65.64 64.48
C THR A 238 -49.79 65.69 65.91
N ILE A 239 -49.68 64.61 66.68
CA ILE A 239 -50.07 64.60 68.11
C ILE A 239 -49.25 65.62 68.90
N SER A 240 -47.93 65.66 68.69
CA SER A 240 -47.05 66.61 69.39
C SER A 240 -47.44 68.06 69.08
N ALA A 241 -47.78 68.38 67.83
CA ALA A 241 -48.26 69.69 67.42
C ALA A 241 -49.61 70.06 68.07
N ILE A 242 -50.55 69.10 68.14
CA ILE A 242 -51.84 69.29 68.82
C ILE A 242 -51.65 69.54 70.31
N LEU A 243 -50.81 68.75 70.99
CA LEU A 243 -50.52 68.92 72.42
C LEU A 243 -49.87 70.28 72.70
N LEU A 244 -48.95 70.71 71.85
CA LEU A 244 -48.29 72.00 71.98
C LEU A 244 -49.29 73.15 71.79
N ALA A 245 -50.18 73.05 70.79
CA ALA A 245 -51.26 74.02 70.58
C ALA A 245 -52.23 74.05 71.79
N ALA A 246 -52.63 72.89 72.31
CA ALA A 246 -53.49 72.79 73.49
C ALA A 246 -52.84 73.40 74.74
N LEU A 247 -51.54 73.16 74.95
CA LEU A 247 -50.78 73.73 76.05
C LEU A 247 -50.69 75.26 75.94
N VAL A 248 -50.43 75.79 74.73
CA VAL A 248 -50.46 77.23 74.45
C VAL A 248 -51.83 77.82 74.77
N ILE A 249 -52.93 77.19 74.32
CA ILE A 249 -54.29 77.63 74.64
C ILE A 249 -54.54 77.64 76.16
N LEU A 250 -54.14 76.59 76.87
CA LEU A 250 -54.26 76.49 78.33
C LEU A 250 -53.52 77.61 79.07
N VAL A 251 -52.29 77.93 78.62
CA VAL A 251 -51.49 79.03 79.16
C VAL A 251 -52.20 80.37 78.93
N VAL A 252 -52.71 80.61 77.71
CA VAL A 252 -53.46 81.82 77.37
C VAL A 252 -54.74 81.94 78.21
N VAL A 253 -55.50 80.85 78.37
CA VAL A 253 -56.72 80.82 79.19
C VAL A 253 -56.41 81.07 80.67
N LYS A 254 -55.37 80.44 81.23
CA LYS A 254 -54.92 80.70 82.61
C LYS A 254 -54.50 82.14 82.81
N ALA A 255 -53.74 82.71 81.87
CA ALA A 255 -53.35 84.12 81.90
C ALA A 255 -54.58 85.05 81.87
N LYS A 256 -55.59 84.73 81.03
CA LYS A 256 -56.85 85.48 80.97
C LYS A 256 -57.68 85.37 82.26
N ILE A 257 -57.81 84.17 82.85
CA ILE A 257 -58.51 83.95 84.14
C ILE A 257 -57.80 84.69 85.29
N TRP A 258 -56.47 84.66 85.32
CA TRP A 258 -55.69 85.39 86.32
C TRP A 258 -55.83 86.91 86.16
N GLY A 259 -55.90 87.39 84.92
CA GLY A 259 -56.27 88.78 84.62
C GLY A 259 -57.68 89.13 85.11
N LEU A 260 -58.66 88.25 84.92
CA LEU A 260 -60.04 88.44 85.40
C LEU A 260 -60.17 88.41 86.93
N LYS A 261 -59.39 87.58 87.63
CA LYS A 261 -59.32 87.57 89.11
C LYS A 261 -58.73 88.86 89.70
N ARG A 262 -57.92 89.62 88.94
CA ARG A 262 -57.49 90.97 89.33
C ARG A 262 -58.54 92.04 89.02
N ALA A 263 -59.49 91.75 88.13
CA ALA A 263 -60.50 92.69 87.66
C ALA A 263 -61.84 92.61 88.43
N THR A 264 -62.00 91.67 89.36
CA THR A 264 -63.12 91.69 90.33
C THR A 264 -62.80 92.68 91.46
N PRO A 265 -63.54 93.79 91.62
CA PRO A 265 -63.38 94.67 92.77
C PRO A 265 -63.96 93.96 94.00
N SER A 266 -63.16 93.87 95.07
CA SER A 266 -63.68 93.61 96.41
C SER A 266 -64.58 94.78 96.79
N ALA A 267 -65.89 94.56 96.68
CA ALA A 267 -66.88 95.36 97.37
C ALA A 267 -66.96 94.88 98.83
N VAL A 268 -66.96 95.84 99.78
CA VAL A 268 -67.45 95.75 101.18
C VAL A 268 -66.48 95.00 102.14
N ASP A 269 -65.97 95.54 103.26
CA ASP A 269 -66.42 96.59 104.20
C ASP A 269 -65.25 97.16 105.05
N LYS A 270 -65.39 98.43 105.46
CA LYS A 270 -64.58 99.27 106.39
C LYS A 270 -63.23 99.83 105.93
#